data_AF-A0A3G2R2N3-F1
#
_entry.id   AF-A0A3G2R2N3-F1
#
_cell.length_a   1.000
_cell.length_b   1.000
_cell.length_c   1.000
_cell.angle_alpha   90.00
_cell.angle_beta   90.00
_cell.angle_gamma   90.00
#
_symmetry.space_group_name_H-M   'P 1'
#
loop_
_entity.id
_entity.type
_entity.pdbx_description
1 polymer ?
#
loop_
_entity_poly.entity_id
_entity_poly.type
_entity_poly.pdbx_seq_one_letter_code
_entity_poly.pdbx_strand_id
1 'polypeptide(L)'
;MKEELKQISRNCYMLTNKDSWVEIHIYLNRSLFEGFGEEESIHQLYNASLLPGVVSPVVGMPDIHTGYGLPIGGVMATDYKNGVVSAGAVGMDINCGVRLLTTKILADEMDKNKLTKILDAISRRVPSGVGKSSVLKHLRKPPLEAIASEGAGYFIKMGFGRKEDIERIEDGGCIKGADPSCVPAAARNRSDQLATIGGGNHFIEIGKVSKVFDEETASKFGLYPKHLYVLIHTGSRGFGHQICTEFSRIMWEHAEKNGARAPVKGLACAPIFSEDGQNYLKAMACAANYAFSNRQLITHFVREAFVEALKKSEADMDLNILYDVAHNIAKKEKYGDKWLLVHRKGATRALPAGHGDNPLHFLKTGHPAIIPGSMGTASYVVIGTPEIERTFCSVNHGAGRVMSRKKARSEFTKEDLLEQVKNVVITSKDLDALLDEAPMAYKDIDEVVFTLVEAGLTKPVVKLRPMAVLKGEGEEA
;
A
#
# COMPACT_ATOMS: atom_id res chain seq x y z
N MET A 1 -15.72 -20.36 12.51
CA MET A 1 -15.66 -18.94 12.91
C MET A 1 -16.52 -18.01 12.06
N LYS A 2 -16.61 -18.17 10.73
CA LYS A 2 -17.47 -17.33 9.88
C LYS A 2 -18.95 -17.37 10.33
N GLU A 3 -19.43 -18.54 10.73
CA GLU A 3 -20.80 -18.74 11.23
C GLU A 3 -21.10 -18.02 12.55
N GLU A 4 -20.07 -17.63 13.31
CA GLU A 4 -20.21 -16.89 14.57
C GLU A 4 -20.30 -15.37 14.37
N LEU A 5 -20.02 -14.89 13.16
CA LEU A 5 -20.09 -13.48 12.82
C LEU A 5 -21.53 -12.98 12.83
N LYS A 6 -21.77 -11.90 13.58
CA LYS A 6 -23.07 -11.24 13.65
C LYS A 6 -23.02 -9.92 12.90
N GLN A 7 -23.94 -9.71 11.98
CA GLN A 7 -24.06 -8.42 11.31
C GLN A 7 -24.56 -7.36 12.30
N ILE A 8 -23.76 -6.30 12.53
CA ILE A 8 -24.08 -5.23 13.49
C ILE A 8 -24.45 -3.91 12.81
N SER A 9 -24.06 -3.73 11.55
CA SER A 9 -24.49 -2.61 10.71
C SER A 9 -24.33 -2.99 9.23
N ARG A 10 -24.69 -2.08 8.32
CA ARG A 10 -24.58 -2.33 6.88
C ARG A 10 -23.14 -2.73 6.54
N ASN A 11 -23.01 -3.90 5.93
CA ASN A 11 -21.75 -4.51 5.51
C ASN A 11 -20.70 -4.73 6.63
N CYS A 12 -21.08 -4.67 7.91
CA CYS A 12 -20.16 -4.85 9.03
C CYS A 12 -20.60 -6.03 9.89
N TYR A 13 -19.71 -7.00 9.99
CA TYR A 13 -19.86 -8.23 10.76
C TYR A 13 -18.93 -8.22 11.96
N MET A 14 -19.41 -8.69 13.11
CA MET A 14 -18.69 -8.63 14.37
C MET A 14 -18.56 -10.01 15.00
N LEU A 15 -17.38 -10.27 15.57
CA LEU A 15 -17.11 -11.32 16.54
C LEU A 15 -16.43 -10.68 17.77
N THR A 16 -16.67 -11.22 18.95
CA THR A 16 -15.92 -10.82 20.15
C THR A 16 -14.99 -11.95 20.55
N ASN A 17 -13.72 -11.63 20.76
CA ASN A 17 -12.77 -12.57 21.35
C ASN A 17 -13.14 -12.79 22.82
N LYS A 18 -13.37 -14.05 23.23
CA LYS A 18 -13.85 -14.37 24.58
C LYS A 18 -12.75 -14.28 25.65
N ASP A 19 -11.49 -14.35 25.24
CA ASP A 19 -10.33 -14.32 26.13
C ASP A 19 -9.88 -12.88 26.41
N SER A 20 -9.93 -12.01 25.39
CA SER A 20 -9.50 -10.60 25.51
C SER A 20 -10.63 -9.58 25.58
N TRP A 21 -11.88 -9.98 25.30
CA TRP A 21 -13.04 -9.11 25.12
C TRP A 21 -12.89 -8.07 24.00
N VAL A 22 -11.87 -8.24 23.15
CA VAL A 22 -11.65 -7.35 22.02
C VAL A 22 -12.61 -7.71 20.89
N GLU A 23 -13.29 -6.70 20.36
CA GLU A 23 -14.16 -6.85 19.20
C GLU A 23 -13.34 -6.99 17.90
N ILE A 24 -13.84 -7.78 16.98
CA ILE A 24 -13.30 -7.98 15.64
C ILE A 24 -14.37 -7.55 14.66
N HIS A 25 -14.11 -6.51 13.87
CA HIS A 25 -15.05 -5.99 12.87
C HIS A 25 -14.56 -6.35 11.48
N ILE A 26 -15.39 -7.01 10.68
CA ILE A 26 -15.08 -7.39 9.31
C ILE A 26 -16.08 -6.74 8.37
N TYR A 27 -15.57 -5.99 7.40
CA TYR A 27 -16.40 -5.29 6.43
C TYR A 27 -16.52 -6.09 5.14
N LEU A 28 -17.70 -6.65 4.87
CA LEU A 28 -18.00 -7.41 3.65
C LEU A 28 -19.42 -7.03 3.23
N ASN A 29 -19.66 -6.78 1.95
CA ASN A 29 -21.03 -6.74 1.46
C ASN A 29 -21.59 -8.17 1.33
N ARG A 30 -22.86 -8.29 0.95
CA ARG A 30 -23.53 -9.60 0.85
C ARG A 30 -22.79 -10.56 -0.09
N SER A 31 -22.40 -10.11 -1.28
CA SER A 31 -21.69 -10.91 -2.29
C SER A 31 -20.37 -11.43 -1.74
N LEU A 32 -19.55 -10.53 -1.18
CA LEU A 32 -18.27 -10.87 -0.58
C LEU A 32 -18.43 -11.79 0.64
N PHE A 33 -19.45 -11.59 1.47
CA PHE A 33 -19.70 -12.42 2.64
C PHE A 33 -20.12 -13.84 2.23
N GLU A 34 -21.06 -13.99 1.30
CA GLU A 34 -21.49 -15.30 0.79
C GLU A 34 -20.31 -16.06 0.17
N GLY A 35 -19.51 -15.40 -0.68
CA GLY A 35 -18.31 -15.96 -1.31
C GLY A 35 -17.06 -16.05 -0.42
N PHE A 36 -17.12 -15.62 0.84
CA PHE A 36 -15.95 -15.56 1.71
C PHE A 36 -15.44 -16.96 2.10
N GLY A 37 -14.30 -17.37 1.52
CA GLY A 37 -13.64 -18.65 1.80
C GLY A 37 -12.34 -18.55 2.61
N GLU A 38 -11.97 -17.36 3.09
CA GLU A 38 -10.70 -17.08 3.76
C GLU A 38 -10.82 -17.21 5.29
N GLU A 39 -11.27 -18.36 5.80
CA GLU A 39 -11.52 -18.53 7.25
C GLU A 39 -10.27 -18.27 8.11
N GLU A 40 -9.09 -18.68 7.63
CA GLU A 40 -7.82 -18.43 8.31
C GLU A 40 -7.58 -16.92 8.54
N SER A 41 -8.03 -16.05 7.65
CA SER A 41 -7.90 -14.61 7.86
C SER A 41 -8.73 -14.10 9.06
N ILE A 42 -9.86 -14.76 9.38
CA ILE A 42 -10.64 -14.47 10.60
C ILE A 42 -9.87 -14.95 11.83
N HIS A 43 -9.27 -16.14 11.77
CA HIS A 43 -8.39 -16.64 12.84
C HIS A 43 -7.18 -15.71 13.07
N GLN A 44 -6.62 -15.12 12.02
CA GLN A 44 -5.54 -14.16 12.14
C GLN A 44 -5.96 -12.87 12.85
N LEU A 45 -7.16 -12.34 12.58
CA LEU A 45 -7.71 -11.22 13.35
C LEU A 45 -7.97 -11.61 14.82
N TYR A 46 -8.47 -12.82 15.06
CA TYR A 46 -8.68 -13.35 16.42
C TYR A 46 -7.36 -13.44 17.19
N ASN A 47 -6.32 -14.00 16.58
CA ASN A 47 -4.99 -14.07 17.18
C ASN A 47 -4.41 -12.67 17.43
N ALA A 48 -4.61 -11.72 16.51
CA ALA A 48 -4.18 -10.34 16.70
C ALA A 48 -4.88 -9.69 17.91
N SER A 49 -6.16 -9.95 18.10
CA SER A 49 -6.95 -9.43 19.23
C SER A 49 -6.53 -9.94 20.62
N LEU A 50 -5.65 -10.94 20.69
CA LEU A 50 -5.07 -11.46 21.94
C LEU A 50 -3.78 -10.73 22.35
N LEU A 51 -3.20 -9.89 21.48
CA LEU A 51 -1.93 -9.24 21.80
C LEU A 51 -2.09 -8.19 22.93
N PRO A 52 -1.07 -8.02 23.79
CA PRO A 52 -1.14 -7.09 24.91
C PRO A 52 -1.39 -5.64 24.47
N GLY A 53 -2.37 -5.00 25.10
CA GLY A 53 -2.72 -3.60 24.86
C GLY A 53 -3.44 -3.33 23.54
N VAL A 54 -3.90 -4.35 22.81
CA VAL A 54 -4.78 -4.15 21.65
C VAL A 54 -6.08 -3.49 22.08
N VAL A 55 -6.51 -2.50 21.29
CA VAL A 55 -7.73 -1.72 21.50
C VAL A 55 -8.78 -2.19 20.51
N SER A 56 -10.02 -2.32 20.98
CA SER A 56 -11.15 -2.68 20.11
C SER A 56 -11.52 -1.56 19.14
N PRO A 57 -11.93 -1.89 17.90
CA PRO A 57 -11.94 -3.24 17.32
C PRO A 57 -10.59 -3.62 16.65
N VAL A 58 -10.35 -4.90 16.38
CA VAL A 58 -9.42 -5.31 15.30
C VAL A 58 -10.22 -5.41 14.00
N VAL A 59 -9.72 -4.82 12.92
CA VAL A 59 -10.53 -4.61 11.70
C VAL A 59 -10.03 -5.45 10.53
N GLY A 60 -10.97 -6.11 9.85
CA GLY A 60 -10.80 -6.71 8.53
C GLY A 60 -11.49 -5.87 7.46
N MET A 61 -10.72 -5.39 6.48
CA MET A 61 -11.21 -4.65 5.32
C MET A 61 -11.85 -5.58 4.28
N PRO A 62 -12.61 -5.06 3.28
CA PRO A 62 -13.29 -5.92 2.31
C PRO A 62 -12.36 -6.75 1.42
N ASP A 63 -11.12 -6.32 1.27
CA ASP A 63 -10.05 -7.04 0.57
C ASP A 63 -9.34 -8.08 1.46
N ILE A 64 -9.83 -8.34 2.68
CA ILE A 64 -9.18 -9.24 3.64
C ILE A 64 -8.93 -10.65 3.07
N HIS A 65 -7.72 -11.15 3.26
CA HIS A 65 -7.30 -12.51 2.92
C HIS A 65 -6.08 -12.94 3.75
N THR A 66 -5.81 -14.24 3.77
CA THR A 66 -4.75 -14.84 4.58
C THR A 66 -3.37 -14.23 4.27
N GLY A 67 -2.64 -13.85 5.32
CA GLY A 67 -1.27 -13.32 5.24
C GLY A 67 -0.34 -13.95 6.28
N TYR A 68 0.80 -13.28 6.56
CA TYR A 68 1.73 -13.69 7.63
C TYR A 68 1.50 -12.91 8.93
N GLY A 69 0.90 -13.50 9.97
CA GLY A 69 0.60 -12.78 11.22
C GLY A 69 -0.77 -12.11 11.16
N LEU A 70 -0.83 -10.78 11.04
CA LEU A 70 -2.08 -10.07 10.74
C LEU A 70 -2.48 -10.38 9.28
N PRO A 71 -3.77 -10.55 8.93
CA PRO A 71 -4.15 -10.78 7.55
C PRO A 71 -3.87 -9.54 6.71
N ILE A 72 -3.73 -9.73 5.40
CA ILE A 72 -3.73 -8.60 4.46
C ILE A 72 -5.16 -8.03 4.46
N GLY A 73 -5.31 -6.71 4.46
CA GLY A 73 -6.58 -6.05 4.75
C GLY A 73 -6.83 -5.88 6.25
N GLY A 74 -5.85 -6.12 7.10
CA GLY A 74 -5.97 -6.03 8.56
C GLY A 74 -5.54 -4.68 9.12
N VAL A 75 -6.27 -4.21 10.13
CA VAL A 75 -5.88 -3.06 10.98
C VAL A 75 -5.96 -3.46 12.45
N MET A 76 -4.89 -3.18 13.19
CA MET A 76 -4.79 -3.46 14.63
C MET A 76 -4.18 -2.25 15.33
N ALA A 77 -4.90 -1.69 16.30
CA ALA A 77 -4.39 -0.60 17.12
C ALA A 77 -3.99 -1.12 18.51
N THR A 78 -2.84 -0.68 19.02
CA THR A 78 -2.43 -0.94 20.41
C THR A 78 -2.31 0.38 21.17
N ASP A 79 -2.57 0.37 22.48
CA ASP A 79 -2.30 1.49 23.37
C ASP A 79 -0.82 1.88 23.26
N TYR A 80 -0.51 3.14 22.96
CA TYR A 80 0.86 3.55 22.70
C TYR A 80 1.75 3.46 23.95
N LYS A 81 1.16 3.57 25.15
CA LYS A 81 1.90 3.56 26.41
C LYS A 81 2.25 2.15 26.87
N ASN A 82 1.28 1.23 26.81
CA ASN A 82 1.37 -0.09 27.43
C ASN A 82 1.22 -1.25 26.44
N GLY A 83 1.00 -0.95 25.15
CA GLY A 83 0.82 -1.93 24.11
C GLY A 83 2.12 -2.41 23.46
N VAL A 84 1.94 -3.24 22.45
CA VAL A 84 3.03 -3.87 21.69
C VAL A 84 3.12 -3.35 20.26
N VAL A 85 4.28 -3.57 19.65
CA VAL A 85 4.50 -3.49 18.21
C VAL A 85 4.79 -4.88 17.66
N SER A 86 4.26 -5.20 16.48
CA SER A 86 4.53 -6.47 15.79
C SER A 86 4.93 -6.24 14.34
N ALA A 87 6.09 -6.78 13.95
CA ALA A 87 6.59 -6.67 12.59
C ALA A 87 5.69 -7.36 11.56
N GLY A 88 5.20 -8.56 11.88
CA GLY A 88 4.26 -9.29 11.02
C GLY A 88 2.88 -8.62 10.89
N ALA A 89 2.50 -7.77 11.87
CA ALA A 89 1.31 -6.93 11.79
C ALA A 89 1.47 -5.68 10.91
N VAL A 90 2.71 -5.26 10.62
CA VAL A 90 3.00 -4.23 9.59
C VAL A 90 3.08 -4.85 8.20
N GLY A 91 3.70 -6.03 8.10
CA GLY A 91 3.91 -6.74 6.84
C GLY A 91 5.37 -6.72 6.37
N MET A 92 5.70 -7.65 5.46
CA MET A 92 7.08 -7.85 5.00
C MET A 92 7.58 -6.65 4.20
N ASP A 93 6.84 -6.20 3.19
CA ASP A 93 7.20 -5.00 2.44
C ASP A 93 6.72 -3.74 3.16
N ILE A 94 7.56 -3.26 4.10
CA ILE A 94 7.31 -2.06 4.90
C ILE A 94 7.16 -0.85 3.98
N ASN A 95 6.10 -0.07 4.20
CA ASN A 95 5.69 1.05 3.34
C ASN A 95 5.60 0.65 1.86
N CYS A 96 5.21 -0.59 1.56
CA CYS A 96 4.47 -0.84 0.33
C CYS A 96 3.31 0.16 0.28
N GLY A 97 3.14 0.80 -0.87
CA GLY A 97 2.25 1.93 -1.00
C GLY A 97 2.10 2.34 -2.44
N VAL A 98 1.24 3.33 -2.64
CA VAL A 98 0.87 3.82 -3.97
C VAL A 98 1.06 5.31 -4.08
N ARG A 99 1.48 5.75 -5.26
CA ARG A 99 1.57 7.16 -5.64
C ARG A 99 0.81 7.38 -6.94
N LEU A 100 -0.12 8.33 -6.92
CA LEU A 100 -0.91 8.69 -8.09
C LEU A 100 -0.45 10.04 -8.64
N LEU A 101 -0.11 10.08 -9.92
CA LEU A 101 0.20 11.27 -10.69
C LEU A 101 -1.00 11.66 -11.56
N THR A 102 -1.30 12.95 -11.60
CA THR A 102 -2.33 13.57 -12.47
C THR A 102 -1.66 14.27 -13.64
N THR A 103 -2.35 14.34 -14.77
CA THR A 103 -1.80 14.95 -15.99
C THR A 103 -2.85 15.82 -16.69
N LYS A 104 -2.38 16.75 -17.53
CA LYS A 104 -3.22 17.52 -18.47
C LYS A 104 -3.48 16.78 -19.79
N ILE A 105 -3.00 15.54 -19.92
CA ILE A 105 -3.04 14.81 -21.18
C ILE A 105 -4.41 14.13 -21.31
N LEU A 106 -5.10 14.36 -22.42
CA LEU A 106 -6.30 13.62 -22.77
C LEU A 106 -5.93 12.18 -23.17
N ALA A 107 -6.61 11.20 -22.58
CA ALA A 107 -6.42 9.79 -22.87
C ALA A 107 -6.69 9.44 -24.34
N ASP A 108 -7.59 10.19 -24.99
CA ASP A 108 -7.91 10.02 -26.41
C ASP A 108 -6.72 10.41 -27.33
N GLU A 109 -5.71 11.13 -26.81
CA GLU A 109 -4.45 11.38 -27.54
C GLU A 109 -3.47 10.20 -27.49
N MET A 110 -3.73 9.18 -26.65
CA MET A 110 -2.84 8.05 -26.43
C MET A 110 -3.31 6.81 -27.18
N ASP A 111 -2.66 6.55 -28.31
CA ASP A 111 -2.73 5.26 -28.98
C ASP A 111 -1.80 4.22 -28.33
N LYS A 112 -1.96 2.95 -28.72
CA LYS A 112 -1.12 1.84 -28.22
C LYS A 112 0.37 2.08 -28.44
N ASN A 113 0.77 2.69 -29.56
CA ASN A 113 2.18 2.91 -29.87
C ASN A 113 2.82 3.96 -28.95
N LYS A 114 2.11 5.05 -28.63
CA LYS A 114 2.57 6.07 -27.67
C LYS A 114 2.71 5.47 -26.27
N LEU A 115 1.71 4.69 -25.83
CA LEU A 115 1.76 4.00 -24.54
C LEU A 115 2.95 3.04 -24.46
N THR A 116 3.17 2.22 -25.48
CA THR A 116 4.34 1.33 -25.55
C THR A 116 5.65 2.11 -25.47
N LYS A 117 5.79 3.20 -26.23
CA LYS A 117 7.00 4.06 -26.18
C LYS A 117 7.26 4.64 -24.79
N ILE A 118 6.21 5.06 -24.08
CA ILE A 118 6.34 5.54 -22.70
C ILE A 118 6.80 4.40 -21.79
N LEU A 119 6.14 3.23 -21.83
CA LEU A 119 6.51 2.09 -20.99
C LEU A 119 7.95 1.60 -21.29
N ASP A 120 8.38 1.59 -22.55
CA ASP A 120 9.76 1.26 -22.94
C ASP A 120 10.77 2.29 -22.45
N ALA A 121 10.39 3.57 -22.40
CA ALA A 121 11.22 4.62 -21.82
C ALA A 121 11.31 4.53 -20.29
N ILE A 122 10.22 4.11 -19.62
CA ILE A 122 10.20 3.85 -18.18
C ILE A 122 11.05 2.61 -17.86
N SER A 123 10.87 1.49 -18.57
CA SER A 123 11.54 0.22 -18.27
C SER A 123 13.08 0.29 -18.42
N ARG A 124 13.58 1.17 -19.31
CA ARG A 124 15.02 1.45 -19.41
C ARG A 124 15.60 2.20 -18.21
N ARG A 125 14.78 2.96 -17.47
CA ARG A 125 15.19 3.77 -16.33
C ARG A 125 14.87 3.13 -14.98
N VAL A 126 13.76 2.38 -14.94
CA VAL A 126 13.20 1.77 -13.75
C VAL A 126 13.15 0.25 -13.94
N PRO A 127 14.19 -0.47 -13.50
CA PRO A 127 14.21 -1.93 -13.55
C PRO A 127 13.01 -2.52 -12.81
N SER A 128 12.44 -3.57 -13.39
CA SER A 128 11.34 -4.33 -12.82
C SER A 128 11.76 -5.79 -12.57
N GLY A 129 11.19 -6.39 -11.53
CA GLY A 129 11.41 -7.77 -11.13
C GLY A 129 12.31 -7.98 -9.91
N VAL A 130 12.37 -9.22 -9.46
CA VAL A 130 13.03 -9.64 -8.22
C VAL A 130 14.55 -9.52 -8.33
N GLY A 131 15.18 -8.98 -7.29
CA GLY A 131 16.64 -8.89 -7.21
C GLY A 131 17.30 -7.88 -8.14
N LYS A 132 16.53 -7.05 -8.85
CA LYS A 132 17.10 -6.00 -9.70
C LYS A 132 17.63 -4.83 -8.87
N SER A 133 18.72 -4.24 -9.36
CA SER A 133 19.34 -3.04 -8.79
C SER A 133 19.17 -1.85 -9.74
N SER A 134 19.34 -0.64 -9.23
CA SER A 134 19.23 0.59 -10.04
C SER A 134 20.12 0.57 -11.29
N VAL A 135 19.65 1.20 -12.38
CA VAL A 135 20.51 1.51 -13.54
C VAL A 135 21.60 2.53 -13.19
N LEU A 136 21.35 3.39 -12.21
CA LEU A 136 22.33 4.36 -11.72
C LEU A 136 23.22 3.72 -10.66
N LYS A 137 24.51 3.54 -10.99
CA LYS A 137 25.48 2.86 -10.10
C LYS A 137 25.58 3.49 -8.71
N HIS A 138 25.47 4.81 -8.59
CA HIS A 138 25.56 5.50 -7.31
C HIS A 138 24.34 5.23 -6.40
N LEU A 139 23.18 4.86 -6.95
CA LEU A 139 21.99 4.49 -6.17
C LEU A 139 22.04 3.05 -5.64
N ARG A 140 22.99 2.22 -6.11
CA ARG A 140 23.21 0.85 -5.58
C ARG A 140 23.88 0.83 -4.22
N LYS A 141 24.42 1.98 -3.78
CA LYS A 141 24.93 2.20 -2.43
C LYS A 141 24.17 3.39 -1.84
N PRO A 142 22.93 3.17 -1.40
CA PRO A 142 22.09 4.28 -0.95
C PRO A 142 22.72 4.98 0.27
N PRO A 143 22.62 6.32 0.36
CA PRO A 143 23.06 7.07 1.54
C PRO A 143 22.02 6.89 2.66
N LEU A 144 22.09 5.76 3.38
CA LEU A 144 21.07 5.35 4.35
C LEU A 144 20.89 6.37 5.48
N GLU A 145 21.94 7.08 5.88
CA GLU A 145 21.88 8.14 6.88
C GLU A 145 21.03 9.32 6.39
N ALA A 146 21.22 9.75 5.14
CA ALA A 146 20.44 10.83 4.55
C ALA A 146 18.99 10.40 4.27
N ILE A 147 18.79 9.15 3.86
CA ILE A 147 17.44 8.58 3.69
C ILE A 147 16.72 8.52 5.03
N ALA A 148 17.39 8.10 6.11
CA ALA A 148 16.78 8.06 7.43
C ALA A 148 16.37 9.46 7.92
N SER A 149 17.20 10.49 7.70
CA SER A 149 16.92 11.84 8.19
C SER A 149 15.93 12.63 7.33
N GLU A 150 15.92 12.43 6.01
CA GLU A 150 15.19 13.31 5.07
C GLU A 150 14.24 12.56 4.13
N GLY A 151 14.33 11.23 4.04
CA GLY A 151 13.50 10.40 3.16
C GLY A 151 13.50 10.90 1.71
N ALA A 152 12.31 11.04 1.13
CA ALA A 152 12.15 11.55 -0.24
C ALA A 152 12.74 12.95 -0.45
N GLY A 153 12.80 13.77 0.60
CA GLY A 153 13.32 15.14 0.55
C GLY A 153 14.79 15.21 0.16
N TYR A 154 15.60 14.21 0.54
CA TYR A 154 17.01 14.13 0.13
C TYR A 154 17.15 14.08 -1.40
N PHE A 155 16.38 13.20 -2.05
CA PHE A 155 16.45 13.01 -3.49
C PHE A 155 15.87 14.20 -4.27
N ILE A 156 14.84 14.87 -3.73
CA ILE A 156 14.32 16.13 -4.31
C ILE A 156 15.43 17.21 -4.31
N LYS A 157 16.19 17.35 -3.22
CA LYS A 157 17.33 18.30 -3.16
C LYS A 157 18.45 17.95 -4.14
N MET A 158 18.59 16.67 -4.48
CA MET A 158 19.54 16.18 -5.50
C MET A 158 19.01 16.30 -6.94
N GLY A 159 17.82 16.88 -7.14
CA GLY A 159 17.23 17.10 -8.47
C GLY A 159 16.30 15.98 -8.95
N PHE A 160 16.05 14.94 -8.14
CA PHE A 160 15.11 13.86 -8.48
C PHE A 160 13.67 14.22 -8.14
N GLY A 161 13.13 15.24 -8.79
CA GLY A 161 11.75 15.68 -8.64
C GLY A 161 11.62 17.17 -8.44
N ARG A 162 10.46 17.60 -7.95
CA ARG A 162 10.12 19.01 -7.75
C ARG A 162 10.01 19.31 -6.27
N LYS A 163 10.17 20.58 -5.90
CA LYS A 163 10.15 21.01 -4.49
C LYS A 163 8.78 20.74 -3.85
N GLU A 164 7.71 20.98 -4.60
CA GLU A 164 6.32 20.80 -4.21
C GLU A 164 5.89 19.33 -4.08
N ASP A 165 6.66 18.37 -4.63
CA ASP A 165 6.36 16.93 -4.50
C ASP A 165 6.24 16.52 -3.03
N ILE A 166 7.08 17.09 -2.15
CA ILE A 166 7.14 16.75 -0.73
C ILE A 166 5.83 17.02 -0.01
N GLU A 167 5.07 18.02 -0.46
CA GLU A 167 3.80 18.38 0.16
C GLU A 167 2.73 17.32 -0.14
N ARG A 168 2.90 16.53 -1.20
CA ARG A 168 1.93 15.54 -1.69
C ARG A 168 2.30 14.11 -1.30
N ILE A 169 3.12 13.93 -0.27
CA ILE A 169 3.54 12.61 0.23
C ILE A 169 3.12 12.49 1.68
N GLU A 170 2.54 11.34 2.06
CA GLU A 170 2.24 11.04 3.44
C GLU A 170 3.46 11.28 4.35
N ASP A 171 3.23 11.96 5.48
CA ASP A 171 4.27 12.39 6.43
C ASP A 171 5.41 13.23 5.80
N GLY A 172 5.15 13.88 4.67
CA GLY A 172 6.18 14.59 3.92
C GLY A 172 7.27 13.66 3.41
N GLY A 173 6.97 12.38 3.17
CA GLY A 173 7.91 11.38 2.65
C GLY A 173 9.04 11.02 3.61
N CYS A 174 8.88 11.29 4.91
CA CYS A 174 9.88 10.99 5.94
C CYS A 174 9.24 10.72 7.31
N ILE A 175 9.21 9.44 7.72
CA ILE A 175 8.93 9.03 9.08
C ILE A 175 10.08 9.45 9.99
N LYS A 176 9.78 10.22 11.04
CA LYS A 176 10.75 10.70 12.02
C LYS A 176 11.25 9.58 12.92
N GLY A 177 12.46 9.75 13.46
CA GLY A 177 13.06 8.80 14.40
C GLY A 177 13.68 7.57 13.75
N ALA A 178 13.85 7.55 12.43
CA ALA A 178 14.62 6.54 11.74
C ALA A 178 16.08 6.53 12.21
N ASP A 179 16.63 5.34 12.45
CA ASP A 179 18.01 5.15 12.91
C ASP A 179 18.65 3.99 12.12
N PRO A 180 19.57 4.26 11.19
CA PRO A 180 20.26 3.24 10.42
C PRO A 180 21.03 2.24 11.29
N SER A 181 21.47 2.64 12.48
CA SER A 181 22.21 1.76 13.39
C SER A 181 21.37 0.57 13.86
N CYS A 182 20.04 0.74 13.98
CA CYS A 182 19.08 -0.30 14.34
C CYS A 182 18.75 -1.26 13.17
N VAL A 183 19.18 -0.97 11.95
CA VAL A 183 18.93 -1.81 10.78
C VAL A 183 19.87 -3.03 10.78
N PRO A 184 19.35 -4.27 10.74
CA PRO A 184 20.17 -5.48 10.70
C PRO A 184 21.11 -5.52 9.49
N ALA A 185 22.29 -6.10 9.66
CA ALA A 185 23.30 -6.20 8.59
C ALA A 185 22.76 -6.91 7.33
N ALA A 186 21.97 -7.97 7.52
CA ALA A 186 21.32 -8.69 6.42
C ALA A 186 20.42 -7.77 5.58
N ALA A 187 19.71 -6.83 6.21
CA ALA A 187 18.86 -5.88 5.50
C ALA A 187 19.69 -4.83 4.75
N ARG A 188 20.75 -4.30 5.37
CA ARG A 188 21.68 -3.35 4.69
C ARG A 188 22.27 -3.94 3.41
N ASN A 189 22.57 -5.24 3.39
CA ASN A 189 23.08 -5.95 2.21
C ASN A 189 22.06 -6.06 1.06
N ARG A 190 20.78 -5.78 1.30
CA ARG A 190 19.68 -5.80 0.31
C ARG A 190 19.17 -4.40 -0.05
N SER A 191 19.96 -3.36 0.22
CA SER A 191 19.57 -1.95 0.02
C SER A 191 19.91 -1.40 -1.37
N ASP A 192 20.48 -2.21 -2.27
CA ASP A 192 20.95 -1.78 -3.60
C ASP A 192 19.84 -1.62 -4.66
N GLN A 193 18.58 -1.59 -4.22
CA GLN A 193 17.38 -1.75 -5.05
C GLN A 193 16.58 -0.45 -5.25
N LEU A 194 17.17 0.73 -4.99
CA LEU A 194 16.50 2.00 -5.22
C LEU A 194 16.18 2.21 -6.71
N ALA A 195 15.11 2.96 -6.98
CA ALA A 195 14.57 3.22 -8.31
C ALA A 195 14.22 1.93 -9.07
N THR A 196 13.62 0.95 -8.38
CA THR A 196 13.13 -0.29 -8.98
C THR A 196 11.69 -0.57 -8.55
N ILE A 197 10.91 -1.21 -9.42
CA ILE A 197 9.52 -1.58 -9.13
C ILE A 197 9.47 -2.79 -8.18
N GLY A 198 10.25 -3.82 -8.48
CA GLY A 198 10.13 -5.13 -7.84
C GLY A 198 9.30 -6.15 -8.57
N GLY A 199 9.02 -7.28 -7.89
CA GLY A 199 8.12 -8.33 -8.37
C GLY A 199 6.77 -8.30 -7.64
N GLY A 200 6.04 -9.42 -7.67
CA GLY A 200 4.77 -9.57 -6.94
C GLY A 200 3.67 -8.63 -7.47
N ASN A 201 2.97 -7.93 -6.59
CA ASN A 201 1.87 -7.02 -6.97
C ASN A 201 2.33 -5.61 -7.40
N HIS A 202 3.63 -5.36 -7.51
CA HIS A 202 4.19 -4.04 -7.86
C HIS A 202 4.11 -3.72 -9.35
N PHE A 203 3.78 -2.48 -9.70
CA PHE A 203 3.62 -2.02 -11.08
C PHE A 203 3.75 -0.49 -11.24
N ILE A 204 3.89 -0.07 -12.49
CA ILE A 204 3.57 1.28 -12.95
C ILE A 204 2.45 1.16 -13.98
N GLU A 205 1.35 1.86 -13.75
CA GLU A 205 0.16 1.83 -14.58
C GLU A 205 -0.07 3.23 -15.18
N ILE A 206 -0.38 3.28 -16.46
CA ILE A 206 -0.88 4.47 -17.14
C ILE A 206 -2.33 4.17 -17.51
N GLY A 207 -3.25 5.03 -17.11
CA GLY A 207 -4.66 4.83 -17.37
C GLY A 207 -5.41 6.14 -17.53
N LYS A 208 -6.74 6.06 -17.55
CA LYS A 208 -7.62 7.23 -17.66
C LYS A 208 -8.63 7.32 -16.53
N VAL A 209 -9.03 8.54 -16.20
CA VAL A 209 -10.21 8.80 -15.37
C VAL A 209 -11.45 8.40 -16.16
N SER A 210 -12.07 7.29 -15.77
CA SER A 210 -13.18 6.66 -16.51
C SER A 210 -14.56 7.12 -16.04
N LYS A 211 -14.70 7.45 -14.75
CA LYS A 211 -15.94 7.97 -14.15
C LYS A 211 -15.59 8.91 -13.01
N VAL A 212 -16.33 10.00 -12.90
CA VAL A 212 -16.28 10.93 -11.76
C VAL A 212 -17.58 10.77 -10.97
N PHE A 213 -17.45 10.66 -9.65
CA PHE A 213 -18.59 10.51 -8.72
C PHE A 213 -18.82 11.80 -7.93
N ASP A 214 -17.76 12.54 -7.63
CA ASP A 214 -17.79 13.83 -6.95
C ASP A 214 -16.95 14.84 -7.75
N GLU A 215 -17.64 15.69 -8.52
CA GLU A 215 -16.99 16.65 -9.43
C GLU A 215 -16.20 17.73 -8.68
N GLU A 216 -16.70 18.19 -7.53
CA GLU A 216 -16.06 19.24 -6.75
C GLU A 216 -14.72 18.74 -6.17
N THR A 217 -14.75 17.56 -5.54
CA THR A 217 -13.54 16.96 -4.98
C THR A 217 -12.57 16.51 -6.08
N ALA A 218 -13.07 15.92 -7.17
CA ALA A 218 -12.23 15.50 -8.29
C ALA A 218 -11.49 16.69 -8.94
N SER A 219 -12.17 17.82 -9.13
CA SER A 219 -11.53 19.04 -9.65
C SER A 219 -10.43 19.57 -8.71
N LYS A 220 -10.68 19.60 -7.40
CA LYS A 220 -9.66 19.96 -6.39
C LYS A 220 -8.46 19.02 -6.40
N PHE A 221 -8.68 17.75 -6.75
CA PHE A 221 -7.62 16.74 -6.89
C PHE A 221 -6.94 16.76 -8.27
N GLY A 222 -7.35 17.63 -9.19
CA GLY A 222 -6.81 17.65 -10.55
C GLY A 222 -7.16 16.40 -11.37
N LEU A 223 -8.26 15.73 -11.02
CA LEU A 223 -8.76 14.53 -11.70
C LEU A 223 -9.95 14.90 -12.57
N TYR A 224 -9.74 14.91 -13.88
CA TYR A 224 -10.75 15.30 -14.85
C TYR A 224 -11.14 14.11 -15.73
N PRO A 225 -12.42 13.99 -16.15
CA PRO A 225 -12.85 12.93 -17.06
C PRO A 225 -11.92 12.81 -18.27
N LYS A 226 -11.63 11.56 -18.66
CA LYS A 226 -10.79 11.22 -19.82
C LYS A 226 -9.34 11.72 -19.76
N HIS A 227 -8.87 12.30 -18.67
CA HIS A 227 -7.46 12.64 -18.52
C HIS A 227 -6.65 11.42 -18.10
N LEU A 228 -5.38 11.38 -18.50
CA LEU A 228 -4.45 10.35 -18.07
C LEU A 228 -4.06 10.53 -16.60
N TYR A 229 -3.81 9.40 -15.96
CA TYR A 229 -3.08 9.32 -14.70
C TYR A 229 -1.90 8.36 -14.84
N VAL A 230 -0.98 8.42 -13.89
CA VAL A 230 0.04 7.38 -13.70
C VAL A 230 0.01 6.92 -12.25
N LEU A 231 -0.11 5.62 -12.03
CA LEU A 231 -0.13 5.00 -10.71
C LEU A 231 1.14 4.18 -10.51
N ILE A 232 1.89 4.48 -9.46
CA ILE A 232 3.14 3.78 -9.08
C ILE A 232 2.85 2.99 -7.82
N HIS A 233 3.01 1.67 -7.87
CA HIS A 233 2.84 0.78 -6.72
C HIS A 233 4.16 0.02 -6.47
N THR A 234 4.84 0.38 -5.38
CA THR A 234 6.05 -0.29 -4.90
C THR A 234 6.31 0.07 -3.43
N GLY A 235 7.18 -0.69 -2.77
CA GLY A 235 7.59 -0.46 -1.39
C GLY A 235 9.09 -0.35 -1.17
N SER A 236 9.50 -0.88 -0.03
CA SER A 236 10.86 -0.87 0.49
C SER A 236 11.76 -1.94 -0.12
N ARG A 237 11.23 -2.78 -1.03
CA ARG A 237 11.97 -3.83 -1.71
C ARG A 237 12.53 -4.87 -0.70
N GLY A 238 13.63 -5.53 -1.03
CA GLY A 238 14.28 -6.49 -0.15
C GLY A 238 14.78 -5.90 1.18
N PHE A 239 14.94 -4.58 1.26
CA PHE A 239 15.39 -3.88 2.46
C PHE A 239 14.38 -4.01 3.61
N GLY A 240 13.13 -3.58 3.42
CA GLY A 240 12.12 -3.70 4.47
C GLY A 240 11.67 -5.14 4.71
N HIS A 241 11.64 -5.98 3.66
CA HIS A 241 11.40 -7.42 3.81
C HIS A 241 12.34 -8.02 4.86
N GLN A 242 13.64 -7.80 4.71
CA GLN A 242 14.64 -8.38 5.61
C GLN A 242 14.55 -7.78 7.03
N ILE A 243 14.20 -6.49 7.17
CA ILE A 243 13.94 -5.89 8.49
C ILE A 243 12.78 -6.62 9.16
N CYS A 244 11.66 -6.85 8.47
CA CYS A 244 10.52 -7.58 9.01
C CYS A 244 10.91 -9.02 9.41
N THR A 245 11.66 -9.73 8.56
CA THR A 245 12.16 -11.09 8.85
C THR A 245 12.98 -11.13 10.13
N GLU A 246 14.00 -10.27 10.25
CA GLU A 246 14.91 -10.27 11.40
C GLU A 246 14.18 -9.88 12.68
N PHE A 247 13.36 -8.82 12.67
CA PHE A 247 12.65 -8.41 13.88
C PHE A 247 11.54 -9.37 14.29
N SER A 248 10.86 -10.03 13.34
CA SER A 248 9.93 -11.11 13.69
C SER A 248 10.65 -12.27 14.39
N ARG A 249 11.86 -12.62 13.93
CA ARG A 249 12.70 -13.64 14.59
C ARG A 249 13.16 -13.18 15.98
N ILE A 250 13.73 -11.97 16.10
CA ILE A 250 14.22 -11.40 17.36
C ILE A 250 13.09 -11.33 18.40
N MET A 251 11.94 -10.76 18.04
CA MET A 251 10.82 -10.63 18.97
C MET A 251 10.25 -11.97 19.42
N TRP A 252 10.28 -12.99 18.54
CA TRP A 252 9.86 -14.34 18.89
C TRP A 252 10.82 -15.00 19.88
N GLU A 253 12.12 -14.94 19.60
CA GLU A 253 13.17 -15.49 20.47
C GLU A 253 13.21 -14.77 21.84
N HIS A 254 12.96 -13.46 21.85
CA HIS A 254 12.96 -12.63 23.05
C HIS A 254 11.59 -12.54 23.73
N ALA A 255 10.62 -13.41 23.43
CA ALA A 255 9.27 -13.32 24.00
C ALA A 255 9.24 -13.30 25.54
N GLU A 256 10.11 -14.07 26.19
CA GLU A 256 10.24 -14.09 27.66
C GLU A 256 10.88 -12.81 28.20
N LYS A 257 11.97 -12.34 27.58
CA LYS A 257 12.62 -11.05 27.91
C LYS A 257 11.63 -9.89 27.79
N ASN A 258 10.80 -9.90 26.76
CA ASN A 258 9.83 -8.86 26.47
C ASN A 258 8.53 -8.97 27.29
N GLY A 259 8.32 -10.09 28.01
CA GLY A 259 7.06 -10.35 28.72
C GLY A 259 5.83 -10.37 27.80
N ALA A 260 6.02 -10.65 26.50
CA ALA A 260 5.01 -10.47 25.47
C ALA A 260 5.01 -11.68 24.50
N ARG A 261 4.50 -12.83 24.96
CA ARG A 261 4.39 -14.02 24.12
C ARG A 261 3.17 -13.92 23.20
N ALA A 262 3.42 -13.87 21.90
CA ALA A 262 2.38 -13.89 20.88
C ALA A 262 1.74 -15.29 20.73
N PRO A 263 0.45 -15.37 20.36
CA PRO A 263 -0.24 -16.66 20.19
C PRO A 263 0.32 -17.48 19.01
N VAL A 264 0.87 -16.81 17.99
CA VAL A 264 1.47 -17.44 16.81
C VAL A 264 2.74 -16.70 16.39
N LYS A 265 3.68 -17.41 15.75
CA LYS A 265 4.97 -16.85 15.33
C LYS A 265 4.85 -15.64 14.42
N GLY A 266 3.85 -15.62 13.54
CA GLY A 266 3.61 -14.48 12.64
C GLY A 266 3.24 -13.18 13.35
N LEU A 267 2.80 -13.25 14.61
CA LEU A 267 2.45 -12.09 15.44
C LEU A 267 3.49 -11.80 16.52
N ALA A 268 4.72 -12.33 16.38
CA ALA A 268 5.83 -11.98 17.26
C ALA A 268 5.88 -10.47 17.50
N CYS A 269 6.01 -10.09 18.77
CA CYS A 269 5.81 -8.71 19.21
C CYS A 269 6.72 -8.36 20.38
N ALA A 270 6.86 -7.07 20.64
CA ALA A 270 7.54 -6.54 21.81
C ALA A 270 6.79 -5.32 22.34
N PRO A 271 6.83 -5.02 23.65
CA PRO A 271 6.32 -3.76 24.18
C PRO A 271 6.92 -2.58 23.42
N ILE A 272 6.10 -1.57 23.11
CA ILE A 272 6.51 -0.44 22.26
C ILE A 272 7.80 0.21 22.76
N PHE A 273 7.96 0.35 24.08
CA PHE A 273 9.11 0.98 24.72
C PHE A 273 10.21 0.02 25.19
N SER A 274 10.13 -1.27 24.85
CA SER A 274 11.27 -2.17 25.07
C SER A 274 12.38 -1.87 24.06
N GLU A 275 13.58 -2.40 24.32
CA GLU A 275 14.72 -2.30 23.39
C GLU A 275 14.37 -2.85 22.00
N ASP A 276 13.77 -4.04 21.93
CA ASP A 276 13.39 -4.67 20.66
C ASP A 276 12.28 -3.88 19.95
N GLY A 277 11.30 -3.36 20.70
CA GLY A 277 10.21 -2.55 20.17
C GLY A 277 10.70 -1.23 19.57
N GLN A 278 11.55 -0.49 20.29
CA GLN A 278 12.14 0.76 19.81
C GLN A 278 13.09 0.53 18.63
N ASN A 279 13.94 -0.50 18.68
CA ASN A 279 14.84 -0.83 17.59
C ASN A 279 14.08 -1.18 16.31
N TYR A 280 12.97 -1.94 16.42
CA TYR A 280 12.12 -2.23 15.28
C TYR A 280 11.46 -0.96 14.73
N LEU A 281 10.87 -0.10 15.56
CA LEU A 281 10.21 1.11 15.09
C LEU A 281 11.18 2.05 14.36
N LYS A 282 12.41 2.19 14.85
CA LYS A 282 13.48 2.95 14.18
C LYS A 282 13.89 2.32 12.84
N ALA A 283 14.04 1.00 12.79
CA ALA A 283 14.39 0.29 11.55
C ALA A 283 13.24 0.30 10.53
N MET A 284 11.99 0.18 10.98
CA MET A 284 10.78 0.32 10.17
C MET A 284 10.70 1.72 9.57
N ALA A 285 11.01 2.77 10.35
CA ALA A 285 11.08 4.14 9.83
C ALA A 285 12.17 4.28 8.75
N CYS A 286 13.34 3.63 8.89
CA CYS A 286 14.33 3.56 7.81
C CYS A 286 13.77 2.92 6.53
N ALA A 287 13.06 1.79 6.65
CA ALA A 287 12.44 1.15 5.48
C ALA A 287 11.33 1.99 4.86
N ALA A 288 10.52 2.66 5.69
CA ALA A 288 9.50 3.56 5.20
C ALA A 288 10.10 4.73 4.40
N ASN A 289 11.17 5.34 4.91
CA ASN A 289 11.86 6.43 4.23
C ASN A 289 12.55 5.97 2.95
N TYR A 290 13.08 4.75 2.94
CA TYR A 290 13.60 4.09 1.74
C TYR A 290 12.49 3.90 0.68
N ALA A 291 11.30 3.43 1.06
CA ALA A 291 10.17 3.25 0.14
C ALA A 291 9.67 4.57 -0.46
N PHE A 292 9.53 5.63 0.37
CA PHE A 292 9.18 6.96 -0.12
C PHE A 292 10.23 7.50 -1.10
N SER A 293 11.52 7.29 -0.79
CA SER A 293 12.63 7.63 -1.69
C SER A 293 12.58 6.85 -3.00
N ASN A 294 12.25 5.55 -2.94
CA ASN A 294 12.10 4.72 -4.12
C ASN A 294 10.99 5.25 -5.04
N ARG A 295 9.80 5.54 -4.49
CA ARG A 295 8.69 6.14 -5.25
C ARG A 295 9.02 7.52 -5.79
N GLN A 296 9.81 8.33 -5.07
CA GLN A 296 10.28 9.63 -5.54
C GLN A 296 11.22 9.52 -6.75
N LEU A 297 12.21 8.64 -6.69
CA LEU A 297 13.11 8.37 -7.82
C LEU A 297 12.34 7.86 -9.04
N ILE A 298 11.41 6.92 -8.84
CA ILE A 298 10.55 6.41 -9.92
C ILE A 298 9.70 7.53 -10.51
N THR A 299 9.14 8.42 -9.69
CA THR A 299 8.36 9.58 -10.17
C THR A 299 9.18 10.45 -11.12
N HIS A 300 10.43 10.74 -10.76
CA HIS A 300 11.34 11.50 -11.62
C HIS A 300 11.59 10.78 -12.96
N PHE A 301 11.91 9.49 -12.94
CA PHE A 301 12.14 8.73 -14.18
C PHE A 301 10.89 8.55 -15.04
N VAL A 302 9.71 8.46 -14.43
CA VAL A 302 8.43 8.48 -15.14
C VAL A 302 8.27 9.81 -15.88
N ARG A 303 8.53 10.95 -15.22
CA ARG A 303 8.46 12.27 -15.87
C ARG A 303 9.41 12.38 -17.06
N GLU A 304 10.67 11.97 -16.88
CA GLU A 304 11.65 11.93 -17.99
C GLU A 304 11.20 11.05 -19.15
N ALA A 305 10.62 9.87 -18.85
CA ALA A 305 10.13 8.95 -19.86
C ALA A 305 8.96 9.53 -20.67
N PHE A 306 8.04 10.26 -20.02
CA PHE A 306 6.97 10.98 -20.71
C PHE A 306 7.52 12.07 -21.64
N VAL A 307 8.48 12.86 -21.17
CA VAL A 307 9.15 13.91 -21.98
C VAL A 307 9.85 13.29 -23.19
N GLU A 308 10.60 12.20 -22.98
CA GLU A 308 11.30 11.51 -24.06
C GLU A 308 10.32 10.95 -25.11
N ALA A 309 9.26 10.27 -24.67
CA ALA A 309 8.34 9.56 -25.55
C ALA A 309 7.38 10.49 -26.30
N LEU A 310 6.88 11.53 -25.64
CA LEU A 310 5.88 12.44 -26.21
C LEU A 310 6.48 13.71 -26.84
N LYS A 311 7.76 14.01 -26.59
CA LYS A 311 8.44 15.22 -27.07
C LYS A 311 7.70 16.51 -26.66
N LYS A 312 7.00 16.47 -25.53
CA LYS A 312 6.35 17.61 -24.87
C LYS A 312 7.12 17.98 -23.62
N SER A 313 7.11 19.26 -23.22
CA SER A 313 7.74 19.66 -21.97
C SER A 313 6.95 19.10 -20.78
N GLU A 314 7.63 18.91 -19.65
CA GLU A 314 6.99 18.45 -18.42
C GLU A 314 5.90 19.42 -17.94
N ALA A 315 6.11 20.73 -18.12
CA ALA A 315 5.15 21.77 -17.76
C ALA A 315 3.84 21.70 -18.55
N ASP A 316 3.90 21.26 -19.81
CA ASP A 316 2.71 21.08 -20.66
C ASP A 316 1.87 19.86 -20.22
N MET A 317 2.50 18.87 -19.58
CA MET A 317 1.87 17.61 -19.17
C MET A 317 1.45 17.59 -17.69
N ASP A 318 2.03 18.49 -16.88
CA ASP A 318 1.80 18.71 -15.46
C ASP A 318 2.32 17.58 -14.55
N LEU A 319 2.00 16.30 -14.81
CA LEU A 319 2.53 15.10 -14.10
C LEU A 319 2.70 15.31 -12.57
N ASN A 320 1.69 15.90 -11.93
CA ASN A 320 1.72 16.29 -10.53
C ASN A 320 1.37 15.10 -9.64
N ILE A 321 2.07 14.97 -8.51
CA ILE A 321 1.64 14.03 -7.46
C ILE A 321 0.31 14.51 -6.91
N LEU A 322 -0.74 13.70 -7.07
CA LEU A 322 -1.96 13.87 -6.31
C LEU A 322 -1.65 13.54 -4.86
N TYR A 323 -1.28 12.28 -4.59
CA TYR A 323 -0.84 11.85 -3.28
C TYR A 323 -0.02 10.57 -3.33
N ASP A 324 0.76 10.33 -2.28
CA ASP A 324 1.50 9.10 -2.00
C ASP A 324 1.16 8.62 -0.59
N VAL A 325 0.72 7.36 -0.48
CA VAL A 325 0.22 6.78 0.77
C VAL A 325 0.70 5.36 0.97
N ALA A 326 1.04 5.02 2.21
CA ALA A 326 1.42 3.68 2.63
C ALA A 326 0.19 2.77 2.81
N HIS A 327 0.39 1.46 2.66
CA HIS A 327 -0.59 0.46 3.12
C HIS A 327 -0.01 -0.68 3.98
N ASN A 328 1.30 -0.69 4.22
CA ASN A 328 1.97 -1.56 5.18
C ASN A 328 2.80 -0.69 6.14
N ILE A 329 2.23 -0.27 7.26
CA ILE A 329 2.90 0.67 8.17
C ILE A 329 2.34 0.57 9.60
N ALA A 330 3.14 0.88 10.62
CA ALA A 330 2.65 1.20 11.95
C ALA A 330 2.85 2.70 12.24
N LYS A 331 1.80 3.38 12.73
CA LYS A 331 1.84 4.84 12.99
C LYS A 331 1.29 5.19 14.36
N LYS A 332 1.98 6.10 15.04
CA LYS A 332 1.48 6.73 16.26
C LYS A 332 0.40 7.74 15.89
N GLU A 333 -0.81 7.52 16.35
CA GLU A 333 -1.98 8.33 16.00
C GLU A 333 -2.81 8.63 17.25
N LYS A 334 -3.53 9.76 17.24
CA LYS A 334 -4.35 10.20 18.37
C LYS A 334 -5.82 9.94 18.09
N TYR A 335 -6.48 9.24 19.00
CA TYR A 335 -7.92 8.94 18.95
C TYR A 335 -8.55 9.35 20.29
N GLY A 336 -9.35 10.42 20.28
CA GLY A 336 -9.78 11.09 21.51
C GLY A 336 -8.57 11.51 22.36
N ASP A 337 -8.55 11.10 23.62
CA ASP A 337 -7.43 11.39 24.54
C ASP A 337 -6.32 10.32 24.53
N LYS A 338 -6.49 9.25 23.74
CA LYS A 338 -5.55 8.14 23.70
C LYS A 338 -4.59 8.27 22.52
N TRP A 339 -3.33 7.94 22.79
CA TRP A 339 -2.34 7.69 21.75
C TRP A 339 -2.32 6.20 21.45
N LEU A 340 -2.46 5.83 20.19
CA LEU A 340 -2.41 4.45 19.72
C LEU A 340 -1.26 4.26 18.75
N LEU A 341 -0.74 3.04 18.67
CA LEU A 341 0.09 2.58 17.56
C LEU A 341 -0.80 1.75 16.61
N VAL A 342 -1.19 2.35 15.49
CA VAL A 342 -2.06 1.74 14.50
C VAL A 342 -1.22 0.99 13.48
N HIS A 343 -1.34 -0.33 13.47
CA HIS A 343 -0.75 -1.21 12.47
C HIS A 343 -1.74 -1.38 11.33
N ARG A 344 -1.28 -1.11 10.10
CA ARG A 344 -2.03 -1.33 8.87
C ARG A 344 -1.23 -2.28 7.98
N LYS A 345 -1.86 -3.34 7.53
CA LYS A 345 -1.26 -4.29 6.60
C LYS A 345 -2.22 -4.59 5.46
N GLY A 346 -1.88 -4.14 4.28
CA GLY A 346 -2.83 -4.05 3.18
C GLY A 346 -4.03 -3.17 3.54
N ALA A 347 -3.81 -2.09 4.30
CA ALA A 347 -4.84 -1.12 4.62
C ALA A 347 -4.27 0.29 4.56
N THR A 348 -5.01 1.23 3.99
CA THR A 348 -4.55 2.58 3.70
C THR A 348 -5.19 3.56 4.68
N ARG A 349 -4.43 4.55 5.17
CA ARG A 349 -4.99 5.64 5.97
C ARG A 349 -5.96 6.48 5.11
N ALA A 350 -7.02 7.01 5.70
CA ALA A 350 -8.04 7.81 5.02
C ALA A 350 -8.65 8.83 6.00
N LEU A 351 -7.90 9.88 6.33
CA LEU A 351 -8.36 10.90 7.28
C LEU A 351 -9.51 11.72 6.66
N PRO A 352 -10.61 11.96 7.39
CA PRO A 352 -11.74 12.70 6.88
C PRO A 352 -11.45 14.21 6.78
N ALA A 353 -12.32 14.94 6.07
CA ALA A 353 -12.28 16.40 6.05
C ALA A 353 -12.29 16.99 7.47
N GLY A 354 -11.48 18.02 7.69
CA GLY A 354 -11.32 18.71 8.98
C GLY A 354 -10.34 18.03 9.95
N HIS A 355 -9.90 16.81 9.68
CA HIS A 355 -8.95 16.11 10.56
C HIS A 355 -7.59 16.84 10.58
N GLY A 356 -7.08 17.14 11.77
CA GLY A 356 -5.90 18.00 11.97
C GLY A 356 -4.59 17.44 11.41
N ASP A 357 -4.48 16.11 11.30
CA ASP A 357 -3.33 15.44 10.68
C ASP A 357 -3.37 15.40 9.15
N ASN A 358 -4.42 15.95 8.51
CA ASN A 358 -4.40 16.09 7.05
C ASN A 358 -3.31 17.09 6.63
N PRO A 359 -2.64 16.83 5.49
CA PRO A 359 -1.89 17.87 4.81
C PRO A 359 -2.80 19.08 4.52
N LEU A 360 -2.25 20.30 4.61
CA LEU A 360 -3.03 21.55 4.52
C LEU A 360 -3.93 21.63 3.28
N HIS A 361 -3.46 21.18 2.13
CA HIS A 361 -4.21 21.19 0.87
C HIS A 361 -5.39 20.20 0.85
N PHE A 362 -5.41 19.22 1.75
CA PHE A 362 -6.49 18.26 1.91
C PHE A 362 -7.34 18.49 3.16
N LEU A 363 -7.05 19.51 3.97
CA LEU A 363 -7.78 19.76 5.21
C LEU A 363 -9.29 19.91 4.99
N LYS A 364 -9.73 20.50 3.87
CA LYS A 364 -11.15 20.69 3.56
C LYS A 364 -11.84 19.48 2.92
N THR A 365 -11.08 18.55 2.35
CA THR A 365 -11.62 17.41 1.58
C THR A 365 -11.42 16.08 2.27
N GLY A 366 -10.45 15.97 3.18
CA GLY A 366 -9.78 14.71 3.50
C GLY A 366 -8.75 14.38 2.43
N HIS A 367 -7.67 13.71 2.81
CA HIS A 367 -6.67 13.28 1.84
C HIS A 367 -7.20 12.10 1.01
N PRO A 368 -6.78 11.97 -0.26
CA PRO A 368 -7.21 10.85 -1.09
C PRO A 368 -6.63 9.54 -0.56
N ALA A 369 -7.47 8.52 -0.49
CA ALA A 369 -7.05 7.13 -0.38
C ALA A 369 -7.14 6.50 -1.78
N ILE A 370 -6.03 5.92 -2.22
CA ILE A 370 -5.87 5.39 -3.57
C ILE A 370 -5.94 3.86 -3.47
N ILE A 371 -6.92 3.27 -4.15
CA ILE A 371 -7.20 1.84 -4.12
C ILE A 371 -6.84 1.24 -5.49
N PRO A 372 -5.61 0.72 -5.68
CA PRO A 372 -5.23 -0.01 -6.88
C PRO A 372 -6.11 -1.26 -7.10
N GLY A 373 -6.49 -1.49 -8.35
CA GLY A 373 -7.02 -2.77 -8.81
C GLY A 373 -5.91 -3.79 -9.11
N SER A 374 -6.08 -4.52 -10.20
CA SER A 374 -5.07 -5.38 -10.82
C SER A 374 -4.75 -4.89 -12.22
N MET A 375 -3.84 -5.56 -12.93
CA MET A 375 -3.35 -5.15 -14.26
C MET A 375 -4.44 -4.96 -15.34
N GLY A 376 -5.66 -5.48 -15.12
CA GLY A 376 -6.79 -5.35 -16.04
C GLY A 376 -8.05 -4.75 -15.43
N THR A 377 -8.08 -4.49 -14.12
CA THR A 377 -9.28 -3.99 -13.43
C THR A 377 -9.17 -2.53 -13.07
N ALA A 378 -10.29 -1.92 -12.66
CA ALA A 378 -10.32 -0.52 -12.29
C ALA A 378 -9.53 -0.26 -10.99
N SER A 379 -9.06 0.97 -10.84
CA SER A 379 -8.58 1.51 -9.56
C SER A 379 -9.53 2.61 -9.10
N TYR A 380 -9.49 3.00 -7.83
CA TYR A 380 -10.35 4.05 -7.28
C TYR A 380 -9.58 5.08 -6.48
N VAL A 381 -10.10 6.31 -6.47
CA VAL A 381 -9.75 7.31 -5.46
C VAL A 381 -10.99 7.54 -4.61
N VAL A 382 -10.84 7.40 -3.30
CA VAL A 382 -11.90 7.62 -2.31
C VAL A 382 -11.43 8.60 -1.24
N ILE A 383 -12.36 9.15 -0.48
CA ILE A 383 -12.08 9.94 0.72
C ILE A 383 -12.81 9.34 1.93
N GLY A 384 -12.23 9.50 3.12
CA GLY A 384 -12.87 9.12 4.38
C GLY A 384 -14.01 10.08 4.73
N THR A 385 -15.10 9.54 5.27
CA THR A 385 -16.17 10.32 5.92
C THR A 385 -15.89 10.42 7.43
N PRO A 386 -16.62 11.23 8.21
CA PRO A 386 -16.46 11.23 9.66
C PRO A 386 -16.61 9.85 10.32
N GLU A 387 -17.43 8.95 9.76
CA GLU A 387 -17.64 7.60 10.27
C GLU A 387 -16.39 6.69 10.15
N ILE A 388 -15.39 7.08 9.36
CA ILE A 388 -14.16 6.31 9.14
C ILE A 388 -13.33 6.12 10.42
N GLU A 389 -13.59 6.89 11.48
CA GLU A 389 -12.98 6.66 12.80
C GLU A 389 -13.25 5.24 13.34
N ARG A 390 -14.37 4.61 12.94
CA ARG A 390 -14.72 3.22 13.27
C ARG A 390 -13.69 2.18 12.80
N THR A 391 -12.80 2.55 11.88
CA THR A 391 -11.73 1.70 11.36
C THR A 391 -10.34 2.27 11.65
N PHE A 392 -10.22 3.17 12.63
CA PHE A 392 -9.00 3.98 12.85
C PHE A 392 -8.58 4.72 11.58
N CYS A 393 -9.55 5.41 10.98
CA CYS A 393 -9.37 6.15 9.74
C CYS A 393 -8.68 5.32 8.65
N SER A 394 -9.13 4.08 8.42
CA SER A 394 -8.48 3.15 7.50
C SER A 394 -9.44 2.56 6.47
N VAL A 395 -8.93 2.28 5.27
CA VAL A 395 -9.66 1.65 4.17
C VAL A 395 -8.86 0.46 3.62
N ASN A 396 -9.49 -0.35 2.76
CA ASN A 396 -8.79 -1.38 1.98
C ASN A 396 -7.68 -0.77 1.13
N HIS A 397 -6.68 -1.56 0.76
CA HIS A 397 -5.56 -1.09 -0.08
C HIS A 397 -5.67 -1.52 -1.54
N GLY A 398 -6.52 -2.49 -1.85
CA GLY A 398 -6.70 -2.98 -3.21
C GLY A 398 -7.93 -3.86 -3.33
N ALA A 399 -7.94 -4.74 -4.33
CA ALA A 399 -9.03 -5.71 -4.53
C ALA A 399 -8.93 -6.92 -3.57
N GLY A 400 -7.72 -7.33 -3.18
CA GLY A 400 -7.52 -8.55 -2.39
C GLY A 400 -7.67 -9.83 -3.22
N ARG A 401 -6.95 -10.87 -2.83
CA ARG A 401 -6.90 -12.12 -3.60
C ARG A 401 -8.06 -13.04 -3.22
N VAL A 402 -8.50 -13.87 -4.18
CA VAL A 402 -9.43 -14.99 -3.94
C VAL A 402 -8.71 -16.34 -3.94
N MET A 403 -7.43 -16.36 -4.32
CA MET A 403 -6.62 -17.57 -4.38
C MET A 403 -5.12 -17.29 -4.24
N SER A 404 -4.37 -18.32 -3.83
CA SER A 404 -2.90 -18.24 -3.75
C SER A 404 -2.24 -18.07 -5.12
N ARG A 405 -1.03 -17.51 -5.15
CA ARG A 405 -0.23 -17.37 -6.38
C ARG A 405 0.00 -18.72 -7.07
N LYS A 406 0.31 -19.74 -6.27
CA LYS A 406 0.49 -21.12 -6.75
C LYS A 406 -0.78 -21.65 -7.43
N LYS A 407 -1.95 -21.43 -6.83
CA LYS A 407 -3.23 -21.86 -7.40
C LYS A 407 -3.54 -21.12 -8.70
N ALA A 408 -3.35 -19.79 -8.72
CA ALA A 408 -3.57 -18.98 -9.92
C ALA A 408 -2.72 -19.45 -11.11
N ARG A 409 -1.42 -19.73 -10.91
CA ARG A 409 -0.54 -20.25 -11.97
C ARG A 409 -0.94 -21.62 -12.50
N SER A 410 -1.51 -22.48 -11.66
CA SER A 410 -1.97 -23.80 -12.09
C SER A 410 -3.35 -23.77 -12.77
N GLU A 411 -4.15 -22.75 -12.50
CA GLU A 411 -5.55 -22.67 -12.93
C GLU A 411 -5.75 -21.82 -14.19
N PHE A 412 -4.95 -20.75 -14.37
CA PHE A 412 -5.11 -19.82 -15.48
C PHE A 412 -4.13 -20.07 -16.61
N THR A 413 -4.60 -19.87 -17.83
CA THR A 413 -3.81 -19.95 -19.06
C THR A 413 -3.38 -18.56 -19.54
N LYS A 414 -2.44 -18.52 -20.51
CA LYS A 414 -2.03 -17.27 -21.16
C LYS A 414 -3.17 -16.64 -21.93
N GLU A 415 -4.00 -17.46 -22.55
CA GLU A 415 -5.17 -17.05 -23.32
C GLU A 415 -6.17 -16.34 -22.41
N ASP A 416 -6.42 -16.88 -21.21
CA ASP A 416 -7.30 -16.24 -20.23
C ASP A 416 -6.75 -14.87 -19.80
N LEU A 417 -5.43 -14.79 -19.53
CA LEU A 417 -4.78 -13.53 -19.17
C LEU A 417 -4.90 -12.49 -20.29
N LEU A 418 -4.60 -12.87 -21.53
CA LEU A 418 -4.65 -11.99 -22.70
C LEU A 418 -6.07 -11.47 -22.96
N GLU A 419 -7.09 -12.29 -22.76
CA GLU A 419 -8.48 -11.87 -22.92
C GLU A 419 -8.87 -10.81 -21.87
N GLN A 420 -8.46 -11.00 -20.61
CA GLN A 420 -8.73 -10.05 -19.52
C GLN A 420 -8.03 -8.71 -19.73
N VAL A 421 -6.86 -8.71 -20.36
CA VAL A 421 -6.03 -7.52 -20.57
C VAL A 421 -6.04 -7.03 -22.03
N LYS A 422 -6.96 -7.49 -22.88
CA LYS A 422 -6.99 -7.18 -24.33
C LYS A 422 -7.00 -5.69 -24.69
N ASN A 423 -7.48 -4.87 -23.75
CA ASN A 423 -7.56 -3.41 -23.88
C ASN A 423 -6.42 -2.66 -23.15
N VAL A 424 -5.46 -3.39 -22.58
CA VAL A 424 -4.34 -2.86 -21.81
C VAL A 424 -3.04 -3.24 -22.52
N VAL A 425 -2.15 -2.26 -22.73
CA VAL A 425 -0.80 -2.50 -23.25
C VAL A 425 0.06 -3.09 -22.13
N ILE A 426 0.60 -4.29 -22.33
CA ILE A 426 1.52 -4.93 -21.39
C ILE A 426 2.89 -5.08 -22.06
N THR A 427 3.95 -4.68 -21.37
CA THR A 427 5.34 -4.78 -21.88
C THR A 427 6.13 -5.95 -21.30
N SER A 428 5.54 -6.77 -20.43
CA SER A 428 6.19 -7.98 -19.93
C SER A 428 6.49 -8.93 -21.08
N LYS A 429 7.72 -9.44 -21.14
CA LYS A 429 8.11 -10.44 -22.16
C LYS A 429 7.73 -11.85 -21.72
N ASP A 430 7.72 -12.08 -20.42
CA ASP A 430 7.27 -13.32 -19.82
C ASP A 430 5.81 -13.18 -19.34
N LEU A 431 4.87 -13.73 -20.12
CA LEU A 431 3.46 -13.78 -19.74
C LEU A 431 3.18 -14.85 -18.68
N ASP A 432 4.00 -15.91 -18.60
CA ASP A 432 3.84 -16.95 -17.56
C ASP A 432 4.11 -16.35 -16.18
N ALA A 433 5.08 -15.44 -16.09
CA ALA A 433 5.41 -14.70 -14.87
C ALA A 433 4.29 -13.75 -14.39
N LEU A 434 3.24 -13.55 -15.18
CA LEU A 434 2.09 -12.70 -14.83
C LEU A 434 0.85 -13.47 -14.41
N LEU A 435 0.82 -14.79 -14.59
CA LEU A 435 -0.39 -15.61 -14.35
C LEU A 435 -0.83 -15.59 -12.88
N ASP A 436 0.10 -15.47 -11.94
CA ASP A 436 -0.21 -15.34 -10.51
C ASP A 436 -0.89 -14.02 -10.15
N GLU A 437 -0.84 -13.05 -11.05
CA GLU A 437 -1.33 -11.68 -10.87
C GLU A 437 -2.46 -11.35 -11.86
N ALA A 438 -2.98 -12.38 -12.57
CA ALA A 438 -4.10 -12.26 -13.47
C ALA A 438 -5.32 -11.64 -12.77
N PRO A 439 -6.14 -10.81 -13.46
CA PRO A 439 -7.32 -10.19 -12.87
C PRO A 439 -8.28 -11.12 -12.14
N MET A 440 -8.42 -12.36 -12.61
CA MET A 440 -9.29 -13.40 -12.01
C MET A 440 -8.79 -13.92 -10.66
N ALA A 441 -7.51 -13.67 -10.31
CA ALA A 441 -6.96 -14.02 -9.01
C ALA A 441 -7.42 -13.08 -7.88
N TYR A 442 -8.11 -12.00 -8.23
CA TYR A 442 -8.52 -10.92 -7.33
C TYR A 442 -10.05 -10.86 -7.21
N LYS A 443 -10.53 -10.33 -6.07
CA LYS A 443 -11.96 -10.01 -5.89
C LYS A 443 -12.36 -8.91 -6.87
N ASP A 444 -13.67 -8.74 -7.08
CA ASP A 444 -14.18 -7.59 -7.82
C ASP A 444 -13.90 -6.30 -7.04
N ILE A 445 -13.11 -5.41 -7.64
CA ILE A 445 -12.73 -4.13 -7.04
C ILE A 445 -13.96 -3.23 -6.78
N ASP A 446 -15.00 -3.33 -7.61
CA ASP A 446 -16.23 -2.55 -7.41
C ASP A 446 -16.93 -3.00 -6.12
N GLU A 447 -17.09 -4.31 -5.92
CA GLU A 447 -17.68 -4.88 -4.70
C GLU A 447 -16.88 -4.47 -3.44
N VAL A 448 -15.55 -4.54 -3.51
CA VAL A 448 -14.65 -4.18 -2.41
C VAL A 448 -14.76 -2.69 -2.05
N VAL A 449 -14.71 -1.80 -3.04
CA VAL A 449 -14.78 -0.35 -2.81
C VAL A 449 -16.17 0.04 -2.30
N PHE A 450 -17.24 -0.44 -2.95
CA PHE A 450 -18.59 -0.08 -2.57
C PHE A 450 -19.02 -0.69 -1.23
N THR A 451 -18.36 -1.73 -0.73
CA THR A 451 -18.59 -2.25 0.63
C THR A 451 -18.44 -1.15 1.69
N LEU A 452 -17.36 -0.37 1.66
CA LEU A 452 -17.12 0.71 2.62
C LEU A 452 -17.95 1.97 2.32
N VAL A 453 -18.24 2.24 1.04
CA VAL A 453 -19.12 3.35 0.65
C VAL A 453 -20.53 3.14 1.20
N GLU A 454 -21.05 1.93 1.03
CA GLU A 454 -22.37 1.55 1.52
C GLU A 454 -22.44 1.47 3.05
N ALA A 455 -21.34 1.11 3.71
CA ALA A 455 -21.21 1.19 5.17
C ALA A 455 -21.16 2.65 5.68
N GLY A 456 -21.13 3.63 4.77
CA GLY A 456 -21.07 5.06 5.08
C GLY A 456 -19.67 5.54 5.46
N LEU A 457 -18.64 4.70 5.35
CA LEU A 457 -17.28 4.99 5.82
C LEU A 457 -16.50 5.83 4.82
N THR A 458 -16.72 5.63 3.52
CA THR A 458 -16.00 6.33 2.45
C THR A 458 -16.95 6.96 1.42
N LYS A 459 -16.42 7.87 0.61
CA LYS A 459 -17.08 8.38 -0.60
C LYS A 459 -16.17 8.16 -1.80
N PRO A 460 -16.67 7.61 -2.93
CA PRO A 460 -15.90 7.51 -4.14
C PRO A 460 -15.75 8.88 -4.79
N VAL A 461 -14.55 9.20 -5.28
CA VAL A 461 -14.27 10.45 -6.01
C VAL A 461 -14.19 10.17 -7.51
N VAL A 462 -13.32 9.23 -7.91
CA VAL A 462 -13.20 8.78 -9.31
C VAL A 462 -12.97 7.28 -9.43
N LYS A 463 -13.39 6.71 -10.57
CA LYS A 463 -12.99 5.39 -11.07
C LYS A 463 -11.92 5.57 -12.14
N LEU A 464 -10.79 4.91 -11.97
CA LEU A 464 -9.65 4.89 -12.85
C LEU A 464 -9.64 3.58 -13.64
N ARG A 465 -9.22 3.62 -14.91
CA ARG A 465 -9.11 2.42 -15.75
C ARG A 465 -7.75 2.32 -16.41
N PRO A 466 -7.03 1.19 -16.29
CA PRO A 466 -5.73 1.00 -16.92
C PRO A 466 -5.84 1.03 -18.44
N MET A 467 -4.80 1.57 -19.08
CA MET A 467 -4.58 1.55 -20.52
C MET A 467 -3.24 0.89 -20.86
N ALA A 468 -2.25 0.98 -19.96
CA ALA A 468 -0.96 0.34 -20.11
C ALA A 468 -0.36 0.02 -18.73
N VAL A 469 0.31 -1.12 -18.60
CA VAL A 469 0.90 -1.59 -17.33
C VAL A 469 2.31 -2.11 -17.58
N LEU A 470 3.26 -1.57 -16.81
CA LEU A 470 4.60 -2.13 -16.61
C LEU A 470 4.63 -2.82 -15.25
N LYS A 471 4.78 -4.14 -15.28
CA LYS A 471 4.89 -4.98 -14.09
C LYS A 471 6.30 -5.58 -14.01
N GLY A 472 6.74 -5.92 -12.81
CA GLY A 472 8.00 -6.65 -12.66
C GLY A 472 7.81 -8.15 -12.51
N GLU A 473 8.80 -8.88 -13.00
CA GLU A 473 8.80 -10.33 -13.11
C GLU A 473 9.33 -11.00 -11.82
N GLY A 474 8.71 -12.11 -11.41
CA GLY A 474 9.15 -12.95 -10.30
C GLY A 474 8.41 -12.75 -8.98
N GLU A 475 8.49 -13.79 -8.11
CA GLU A 475 7.89 -13.79 -6.77
C GLU A 475 8.75 -13.02 -5.77
N GLU A 476 8.14 -12.13 -5.00
CA GLU A 476 8.79 -11.61 -3.80
C GLU A 476 8.89 -12.76 -2.78
N ALA A 477 10.14 -13.14 -2.48
CA ALA A 477 10.51 -14.23 -1.58
C ALA A 477 9.99 -14.01 -0.16
#